data_AF-A0A349H4K5-F1
#
_entry.id   AF-A0A349H4K5-F1
#
_cell.length_a   1.000
_cell.length_b   1.000
_cell.length_c   1.000
_cell.angle_alpha   90.00
_cell.angle_beta   90.00
_cell.angle_gamma   90.00
#
_symmetry.space_group_name_H-M   'P 1'
#
loop_
_entity.id
_entity.type
_entity.pdbx_description
1 polymer ?
#
loop_
_entity_poly.entity_id
_entity_poly.type
_entity_poly.pdbx_seq_one_letter_code
_entity_poly.pdbx_strand_id
1 'polypeptide(L)'
;GLIDETGRILSADEAPDGISPALRARLIEINGQVNFLLVAAEASGSGEPVYLWQKDVRELQLATGAIRAGINILLRRAGLEPADLGSVLLAGAFGNFIRRNNARRIGLLPQIACRRIHFVGNAASLGAQLALLSADERELASQLGRTTEHVDLSLDPEFQMEFGMAMMFPENDVDACNDVR
;
A
#
# COMPACT_ATOMS: atom_id res chain seq x y z
N GLY A 1 -11.10 14.16 -2.64
CA GLY A 1 -11.30 13.91 -1.19
C GLY A 1 -10.74 15.08 -0.43
N LEU A 2 -10.16 14.88 0.77
CA LEU A 2 -9.29 15.89 1.42
C LEU A 2 -7.84 15.85 0.93
N ILE A 3 -7.48 14.77 0.25
CA ILE A 3 -6.22 14.57 -0.44
C ILE A 3 -6.56 14.34 -1.92
N ASP A 4 -5.80 14.96 -2.82
CA ASP A 4 -5.92 14.75 -4.28
C ASP A 4 -5.07 13.56 -4.76
N GLU A 5 -5.21 13.20 -6.04
CA GLU A 5 -4.50 12.10 -6.68
C GLU A 5 -2.98 12.29 -6.70
N THR A 6 -2.51 13.54 -6.63
CA THR A 6 -1.08 13.84 -6.49
C THR A 6 -0.58 13.56 -5.08
N GLY A 7 -1.46 13.33 -4.10
CA GLY A 7 -1.14 13.16 -2.69
C GLY A 7 -1.03 14.48 -1.92
N ARG A 8 -1.47 15.60 -2.49
CA ARG A 8 -1.50 16.89 -1.79
C ARG A 8 -2.72 16.97 -0.89
N ILE A 9 -2.51 17.38 0.35
CA ILE A 9 -3.57 17.72 1.30
C ILE A 9 -4.13 19.08 0.89
N LEU A 10 -5.43 19.15 0.62
CA LEU A 10 -6.10 20.37 0.18
C LEU A 10 -6.24 21.36 1.32
N SER A 11 -6.18 22.67 1.03
CA SER A 11 -6.50 23.69 2.02
C SER A 11 -7.98 23.66 2.44
N ALA A 12 -8.31 24.35 3.52
CA ALA A 12 -9.69 24.49 3.97
C ALA A 12 -10.59 25.15 2.91
N ASP A 13 -10.06 26.02 2.04
CA ASP A 13 -10.82 26.69 0.99
C ASP A 13 -10.95 25.83 -0.27
N GLU A 14 -9.96 24.98 -0.56
CA GLU A 14 -9.98 24.04 -1.69
C GLU A 14 -10.78 22.77 -1.40
N ALA A 15 -11.10 22.49 -0.13
CA ALA A 15 -11.79 21.27 0.25
C ALA A 15 -13.23 21.22 -0.33
N PRO A 16 -13.69 20.07 -0.86
CA PRO A 16 -15.01 19.96 -1.50
C PRO A 16 -16.18 20.33 -0.58
N ASP A 17 -17.23 20.96 -1.13
CA ASP A 17 -18.40 21.45 -0.37
C ASP A 17 -19.12 20.38 0.45
N GLY A 18 -19.07 19.11 0.03
CA GLY A 18 -19.68 17.98 0.74
C GLY A 18 -18.96 17.56 2.03
N ILE A 19 -17.82 18.15 2.37
CA ILE A 19 -17.06 17.82 3.58
C ILE A 19 -17.65 18.55 4.80
N SER A 20 -17.88 17.82 5.89
CA SER A 20 -18.41 18.40 7.13
C SER A 20 -17.51 19.52 7.67
N PRO A 21 -18.10 20.58 8.28
CA PRO A 21 -17.33 21.67 8.88
C PRO A 21 -16.28 21.19 9.90
N ALA A 22 -16.58 20.13 10.65
CA ALA A 22 -15.66 19.53 11.63
C ALA A 22 -14.41 18.91 10.99
N LEU A 23 -14.52 18.34 9.78
CA LEU A 23 -13.36 17.83 9.04
C LEU A 23 -12.60 18.96 8.37
N ARG A 24 -13.30 19.96 7.83
CA ARG A 24 -12.67 21.15 7.21
C ARG A 24 -11.82 21.92 8.22
N ALA A 25 -12.30 22.09 9.45
CA ALA A 25 -11.58 22.75 10.53
C ALA A 25 -10.30 22.01 11.00
N ARG A 26 -10.08 20.77 10.55
CA ARG A 26 -8.86 19.99 10.85
C ARG A 26 -7.76 20.19 9.81
N LEU A 27 -8.01 20.94 8.73
CA LEU A 27 -6.99 21.33 7.77
C LEU A 27 -6.25 22.55 8.32
N ILE A 28 -5.03 22.34 8.81
CA ILE A 28 -4.24 23.35 9.52
C ILE A 28 -2.98 23.65 8.72
N GLU A 29 -2.76 24.93 8.42
CA GLU A 29 -1.53 25.38 7.79
C GLU A 29 -0.44 25.61 8.84
N ILE A 30 0.71 24.95 8.65
CA ILE A 30 1.89 25.08 9.50
C ILE A 30 3.10 25.23 8.58
N ASN A 31 3.88 26.29 8.76
CA ASN A 31 5.08 26.58 7.95
C ASN A 31 4.82 26.59 6.43
N GLY A 32 3.66 27.08 5.99
CA GLY A 32 3.29 27.15 4.57
C GLY A 32 2.86 25.82 3.94
N GLN A 33 2.61 24.78 4.75
CA GLN A 33 2.08 23.49 4.29
C GLN A 33 0.80 23.16 5.03
N VAL A 34 -0.19 22.64 4.29
CA VAL A 34 -1.44 22.16 4.88
C VAL A 34 -1.25 20.75 5.43
N ASN A 35 -1.68 20.54 6.67
CA ASN A 35 -1.63 19.26 7.38
C ASN A 35 -3.02 18.93 7.93
N PHE A 36 -3.26 17.67 8.25
CA PHE A 36 -4.54 17.24 8.82
C PHE A 36 -4.41 16.89 10.31
N LEU A 37 -5.12 17.60 11.18
CA LEU A 37 -5.18 17.33 12.61
C LEU A 37 -5.99 16.06 12.87
N LEU A 38 -5.32 14.95 13.20
CA LEU A 38 -5.95 13.68 13.56
C LEU A 38 -6.50 13.72 14.98
N VAL A 39 -5.67 14.16 15.93
CA VAL A 39 -6.03 14.20 17.37
C VAL A 39 -5.57 15.53 17.96
N ALA A 40 -6.49 16.27 18.56
CA ALA A 40 -6.17 17.50 19.28
C ALA A 40 -5.40 17.18 20.57
N ALA A 41 -4.60 18.14 21.06
CA ALA A 41 -3.73 17.95 22.21
C ALA A 41 -4.49 17.46 23.46
N GLU A 42 -5.68 18.02 23.69
CA GLU A 42 -6.55 17.74 24.84
C GLU A 42 -7.14 16.33 24.80
N ALA A 43 -7.19 15.72 23.62
CA ALA A 43 -7.67 14.35 23.41
C ALA A 43 -6.53 13.33 23.23
N SER A 44 -5.27 13.79 23.25
CA SER A 44 -4.10 12.93 23.09
C SER A 44 -3.61 12.41 24.45
N GLY A 45 -3.02 11.20 24.46
CA GLY A 45 -2.40 10.66 25.68
C GLY A 45 -1.09 11.34 26.07
N SER A 46 -0.43 12.04 25.13
CA SER A 46 0.84 12.77 25.34
C SER A 46 0.64 14.24 25.71
N GLY A 47 -0.56 14.79 25.57
CA GLY A 47 -0.81 16.24 25.66
C GLY A 47 -0.32 17.03 24.43
N GLU A 48 0.06 16.35 23.35
CA GLU A 48 0.53 16.95 22.10
C GLU A 48 -0.40 16.58 20.93
N PRO A 49 -0.68 17.50 20.00
CA PRO A 49 -1.52 17.20 18.85
C PRO A 49 -0.84 16.19 17.91
N VAL A 50 -1.65 15.30 17.34
CA VAL A 50 -1.20 14.34 16.31
C VAL A 50 -1.68 14.81 14.95
N TYR A 51 -0.74 15.03 14.04
CA TYR A 51 -1.00 15.42 12.65
C TYR A 51 -0.68 14.29 11.69
N LEU A 52 -1.44 14.22 10.60
CA LEU A 52 -0.98 13.65 9.34
C LEU A 52 -0.34 14.78 8.55
N TRP A 53 0.98 14.71 8.39
CA TRP A 53 1.73 15.74 7.68
C TRP A 53 1.69 15.50 6.18
N GLN A 54 1.84 16.58 5.40
CA GLN A 54 2.01 16.47 3.95
C GLN A 54 3.18 15.55 3.58
N LYS A 55 4.29 15.59 4.35
CA LYS A 55 5.44 14.71 4.15
C LYS A 55 5.09 13.24 4.39
N ASP A 56 4.28 12.93 5.39
CA ASP A 56 3.88 11.53 5.68
C ASP A 56 3.12 10.91 4.50
N VAL A 57 2.28 11.70 3.83
CA VAL A 57 1.59 11.26 2.60
C VAL A 57 2.61 10.99 1.49
N ARG A 58 3.66 11.82 1.36
CA ARG A 58 4.74 11.58 0.39
C ARG A 58 5.53 10.31 0.69
N GLU A 59 5.88 10.06 1.95
CA GLU A 59 6.56 8.82 2.34
C GLU A 59 5.70 7.58 2.05
N LEU A 60 4.37 7.66 2.28
CA LEU A 60 3.44 6.61 1.90
C LEU A 60 3.42 6.37 0.38
N GLN A 61 3.40 7.44 -0.42
CA GLN A 61 3.47 7.33 -1.89
C GLN A 61 4.78 6.70 -2.33
N LEU A 62 5.92 7.08 -1.77
CA LEU A 62 7.22 6.48 -2.11
C LEU A 62 7.20 4.95 -1.87
N ALA A 63 6.69 4.52 -0.71
CA ALA A 63 6.62 3.10 -0.38
C ALA A 63 5.64 2.33 -1.29
N THR A 64 4.42 2.85 -1.44
CA THR A 64 3.36 2.18 -2.22
C THR A 64 3.63 2.22 -3.73
N GLY A 65 4.19 3.32 -4.22
CA GLY A 65 4.61 3.51 -5.60
C GLY A 65 5.73 2.55 -6.00
N ALA A 66 6.73 2.34 -5.13
CA ALA A 66 7.81 1.38 -5.38
C ALA A 66 7.27 -0.06 -5.50
N ILE A 67 6.38 -0.47 -4.59
CA ILE A 67 5.75 -1.79 -4.62
C ILE A 67 4.90 -1.96 -5.89
N ARG A 68 4.06 -0.97 -6.22
CA ARG A 68 3.21 -1.02 -7.42
C ARG A 68 4.03 -1.08 -8.70
N ALA A 69 5.07 -0.25 -8.83
CA ALA A 69 5.97 -0.26 -9.98
C ALA A 69 6.64 -1.63 -10.15
N GLY A 70 7.14 -2.21 -9.05
CA GLY A 70 7.72 -3.56 -9.08
C GLY A 70 6.73 -4.62 -9.53
N ILE A 71 5.49 -4.59 -9.03
CA ILE A 71 4.44 -5.53 -9.46
C ILE A 71 4.15 -5.37 -10.96
N ASN A 72 4.00 -4.14 -11.44
CA ASN A 72 3.70 -3.86 -12.85
C ASN A 72 4.81 -4.35 -13.79
N ILE A 73 6.07 -4.12 -13.43
CA ILE A 73 7.24 -4.57 -14.22
C ILE A 73 7.31 -6.10 -14.26
N LEU A 74 7.10 -6.76 -13.12
CA LEU A 74 7.11 -8.23 -13.05
C LEU A 74 5.99 -8.83 -13.90
N LEU A 75 4.78 -8.27 -13.84
CA LEU A 75 3.65 -8.68 -14.67
C LEU A 75 3.98 -8.53 -16.16
N ARG A 76 4.51 -7.37 -16.56
CA ARG A 76 4.91 -7.08 -17.96
C ARG A 76 5.97 -8.05 -18.45
N ARG A 77 7.01 -8.30 -17.67
CA ARG A 77 8.08 -9.27 -18.02
C ARG A 77 7.55 -10.69 -18.16
N ALA A 78 6.54 -11.06 -17.36
CA ALA A 78 5.87 -12.34 -17.46
C ALA A 78 4.84 -12.40 -18.61
N GLY A 79 4.55 -11.29 -19.30
CA GLY A 79 3.50 -11.20 -20.31
C GLY A 79 2.10 -11.39 -19.72
N LEU A 80 1.90 -11.00 -18.47
CA LEU A 80 0.65 -11.17 -17.72
C LEU A 80 0.01 -9.82 -17.41
N GLU A 81 -1.31 -9.81 -17.38
CA GLU A 81 -2.12 -8.72 -16.85
C GLU A 81 -2.51 -9.03 -15.39
N PRO A 82 -2.87 -8.01 -14.57
CA PRO A 82 -3.38 -8.24 -13.22
C PRO A 82 -4.54 -9.25 -13.16
N ALA A 83 -5.39 -9.29 -14.19
CA ALA A 83 -6.53 -10.19 -14.29
C ALA A 83 -6.14 -11.68 -14.39
N ASP A 84 -4.92 -11.97 -14.87
CA ASP A 84 -4.39 -13.32 -15.03
C ASP A 84 -3.93 -13.92 -13.69
N LEU A 85 -3.73 -13.08 -12.67
CA LEU A 85 -3.37 -13.54 -11.33
C LEU A 85 -4.52 -14.33 -10.70
N GLY A 86 -4.25 -15.60 -10.38
CA GLY A 86 -5.17 -16.45 -9.64
C GLY A 86 -5.38 -15.97 -8.20
N SER A 87 -4.29 -15.54 -7.55
CA SER A 87 -4.29 -15.04 -6.17
C SER A 87 -3.11 -14.12 -5.88
N VAL A 88 -3.30 -13.18 -4.95
CA VAL A 88 -2.24 -12.38 -4.32
C VAL A 88 -2.14 -12.76 -2.85
N LEU A 89 -0.99 -13.29 -2.45
CA LEU A 89 -0.72 -13.69 -1.07
C LEU A 89 0.06 -12.58 -0.37
N LEU A 90 -0.55 -11.97 0.66
CA LEU A 90 0.05 -10.91 1.45
C LEU A 90 0.68 -11.51 2.70
N ALA A 91 2.01 -11.50 2.74
CA ALA A 91 2.80 -11.94 3.90
C ALA A 91 3.34 -10.75 4.70
N GLY A 92 3.75 -11.03 5.93
CA GLY A 92 4.41 -10.08 6.84
C GLY A 92 3.47 -9.49 7.90
N ALA A 93 4.06 -8.97 8.98
CA ALA A 93 3.31 -8.40 10.10
C ALA A 93 2.40 -7.24 9.69
N PHE A 94 2.75 -6.54 8.61
CA PHE A 94 1.97 -5.45 8.04
C PHE A 94 0.60 -5.93 7.54
N GLY A 95 0.51 -7.12 6.92
CA GLY A 95 -0.74 -7.57 6.33
C GLY A 95 -1.83 -8.00 7.33
N ASN A 96 -1.50 -8.21 8.62
CA ASN A 96 -2.49 -8.52 9.66
C ASN A 96 -3.53 -7.40 9.85
N PHE A 97 -3.14 -6.15 9.52
CA PHE A 97 -3.94 -4.97 9.79
C PHE A 97 -4.32 -4.18 8.53
N ILE A 98 -3.71 -4.52 7.38
CA ILE A 98 -4.07 -3.88 6.11
C ILE A 98 -5.46 -4.31 5.68
N ARG A 99 -6.35 -3.32 5.55
CA ARG A 99 -7.63 -3.52 4.86
C ARG A 99 -7.37 -3.60 3.37
N ARG A 100 -7.71 -4.73 2.75
CA ARG A 100 -7.56 -5.00 1.31
C ARG A 100 -8.12 -3.87 0.42
N ASN A 101 -9.31 -3.35 0.77
CA ASN A 101 -9.91 -2.19 0.09
C ASN A 101 -9.00 -0.96 0.13
N ASN A 102 -8.48 -0.61 1.31
CA ASN A 102 -7.63 0.57 1.47
C ASN A 102 -6.31 0.40 0.70
N ALA A 103 -5.71 -0.79 0.74
CA ALA A 103 -4.48 -1.07 0.00
C ALA A 103 -4.67 -0.96 -1.51
N ARG A 104 -5.79 -1.45 -2.05
CA ARG A 104 -6.12 -1.24 -3.47
C ARG A 104 -6.41 0.22 -3.80
N ARG A 105 -7.11 0.93 -2.90
CA ARG A 105 -7.48 2.34 -3.10
C ARG A 105 -6.26 3.25 -3.13
N ILE A 106 -5.25 3.01 -2.30
CA ILE A 106 -3.97 3.73 -2.37
C ILE A 106 -3.02 3.14 -3.42
N GLY A 107 -3.47 2.10 -4.14
CA GLY A 107 -2.73 1.35 -5.15
C GLY A 107 -1.47 0.64 -4.66
N LEU A 108 -1.40 0.25 -3.38
CA LEU A 108 -0.38 -0.70 -2.92
C LEU A 108 -0.51 -2.05 -3.64
N LEU A 109 -1.74 -2.46 -3.96
CA LEU A 109 -2.05 -3.75 -4.58
C LEU A 109 -2.64 -3.56 -5.98
N PRO A 110 -2.42 -4.52 -6.90
CA PRO A 110 -3.02 -4.47 -8.22
C PRO A 110 -4.54 -4.49 -8.15
N GLN A 111 -5.20 -3.93 -9.17
CA GLN A 111 -6.65 -3.86 -9.24
C GLN A 111 -7.25 -5.20 -9.66
N ILE A 112 -7.27 -6.14 -8.70
CA ILE A 112 -7.85 -7.47 -8.86
C ILE A 112 -9.06 -7.65 -7.95
N ALA A 113 -9.91 -8.63 -8.26
CA ALA A 113 -11.05 -8.97 -7.44
C ALA A 113 -10.61 -9.28 -6.00
N CYS A 114 -11.22 -8.62 -5.01
CA CYS A 114 -10.75 -8.71 -3.63
C CYS A 114 -10.73 -10.14 -3.07
N ARG A 115 -11.64 -11.01 -3.52
CA ARG A 115 -11.68 -12.44 -3.15
C ARG A 115 -10.40 -13.20 -3.48
N ARG A 116 -9.55 -12.68 -4.37
CA ARG A 116 -8.25 -13.25 -4.75
C ARG A 116 -7.09 -12.76 -3.88
N ILE A 117 -7.33 -11.84 -2.95
CA ILE A 117 -6.31 -11.28 -2.06
C ILE A 117 -6.42 -11.97 -0.71
N HIS A 118 -5.38 -12.70 -0.31
CA HIS A 118 -5.35 -13.51 0.90
C HIS A 118 -4.20 -13.08 1.80
N PHE A 119 -4.49 -12.89 3.09
CA PHE A 119 -3.45 -12.67 4.08
C PHE A 119 -2.94 -14.02 4.60
N VAL A 120 -1.62 -14.21 4.60
CA VAL A 120 -0.98 -15.49 4.97
C VAL A 120 -0.11 -15.40 6.22
N GLY A 121 -0.14 -14.28 6.94
CA GLY A 121 0.63 -14.15 8.18
C GLY A 121 2.12 -13.90 7.94
N ASN A 122 2.91 -14.21 8.96
CA ASN A 122 4.36 -14.17 8.85
C ASN A 122 4.87 -15.46 8.18
N ALA A 123 4.85 -15.46 6.83
CA ALA A 123 5.27 -16.59 6.02
C ALA A 123 6.74 -16.98 6.26
N ALA A 124 7.62 -16.01 6.59
CA ALA A 124 9.03 -16.29 6.90
C ALA A 124 9.17 -17.11 8.18
N SER A 125 8.47 -16.72 9.26
CA SER A 125 8.50 -17.48 10.52
C SER A 125 7.85 -18.85 10.39
N LEU A 126 6.75 -18.97 9.65
CA LEU A 126 6.11 -20.26 9.38
C LEU A 126 7.04 -21.17 8.55
N GLY A 127 7.62 -20.64 7.47
CA GLY A 127 8.56 -21.38 6.63
C GLY A 127 9.79 -21.85 7.40
N ALA A 128 10.33 -21.04 8.31
CA ALA A 128 11.43 -21.44 9.19
C ALA A 128 11.05 -22.60 10.12
N GLN A 129 9.83 -22.60 10.67
CA GLN A 129 9.34 -23.72 11.48
C GLN A 129 9.17 -24.99 10.64
N LEU A 130 8.59 -24.89 9.44
CA LEU A 130 8.43 -26.03 8.52
C LEU A 130 9.79 -26.65 8.16
N ALA A 131 10.75 -25.82 7.74
CA ALA A 131 12.09 -26.28 7.42
C ALA A 131 12.83 -26.88 8.63
N LEU A 132 12.61 -26.36 9.84
CA LEU A 132 13.20 -26.91 11.06
C LEU A 132 12.65 -28.30 11.39
N LEU A 133 11.33 -28.48 11.26
CA LEU A 133 10.62 -29.69 11.69
C LEU A 133 10.58 -30.79 10.62
N SER A 134 10.81 -30.48 9.35
CA SER A 134 10.75 -31.43 8.24
C SER A 134 11.96 -31.30 7.31
N ALA A 135 12.64 -32.43 7.06
CA ALA A 135 13.73 -32.50 6.10
C ALA A 135 13.23 -32.28 4.66
N ASP A 136 12.04 -32.80 4.33
CA ASP A 136 11.43 -32.65 3.00
C ASP A 136 11.08 -31.18 2.71
N GLU A 137 10.51 -30.47 3.70
CA GLU A 137 10.20 -29.04 3.55
C GLU A 137 11.46 -28.19 3.41
N ARG A 138 12.55 -28.58 4.08
CA ARG A 138 13.85 -27.92 3.97
C ARG A 138 14.48 -28.10 2.59
N GLU A 139 14.35 -29.31 2.02
CA GLU A 139 14.80 -29.59 0.67
C GLU A 139 13.96 -28.82 -0.36
N LEU A 140 12.63 -28.80 -0.20
CA LEU A 140 11.73 -28.01 -1.03
C LEU A 140 12.09 -26.51 -1.00
N ALA A 141 12.30 -25.94 0.18
CA ALA A 141 12.73 -24.54 0.31
C ALA A 141 14.06 -24.27 -0.42
N SER A 142 15.00 -25.21 -0.35
CA SER A 142 16.29 -25.11 -1.07
C SER A 142 16.11 -25.17 -2.58
N GLN A 143 15.20 -26.01 -3.08
CA GLN A 143 14.87 -26.11 -4.50
C GLN A 143 14.17 -24.86 -5.02
N LEU A 144 13.22 -24.31 -4.27
CA LEU A 144 12.56 -23.04 -4.59
C LEU A 144 13.58 -21.90 -4.67
N GLY A 145 14.52 -21.84 -3.72
CA GLY A 145 15.60 -20.84 -3.74
C GLY A 145 16.50 -20.94 -4.97
N ARG A 146 16.72 -22.15 -5.52
CA ARG A 146 17.51 -22.37 -6.74
C ARG A 146 16.78 -22.03 -8.04
N THR A 147 15.45 -22.10 -8.03
CA THR A 147 14.60 -21.90 -9.21
C THR A 147 13.96 -20.52 -9.26
N THR A 148 14.04 -19.75 -8.18
CA THR A 148 13.57 -18.36 -8.12
C THR A 148 14.54 -17.45 -8.85
N GLU A 149 14.04 -16.68 -9.82
CA GLU A 149 14.81 -15.66 -10.51
C GLU A 149 14.71 -14.32 -9.77
N HIS A 150 15.85 -13.68 -9.51
CA HIS A 150 15.88 -12.33 -8.98
C HIS A 150 15.86 -11.31 -10.12
N VAL A 151 14.82 -10.47 -10.14
CA VAL A 151 14.70 -9.35 -11.07
C VAL A 151 15.15 -8.07 -10.37
N ASP A 152 16.28 -7.51 -10.82
CA ASP A 152 16.76 -6.22 -10.34
C ASP A 152 16.00 -5.09 -11.03
N LEU A 153 15.01 -4.54 -10.32
CA LEU A 153 14.18 -3.44 -10.79
C LEU A 153 14.96 -2.13 -10.95
N SER A 154 16.07 -1.94 -10.23
CA SER A 154 16.85 -0.70 -10.32
C SER A 154 17.59 -0.56 -11.66
N LEU A 155 17.84 -1.68 -12.32
CA LEU A 155 18.45 -1.75 -13.65
C LEU A 155 17.41 -1.77 -14.77
N ASP A 156 16.12 -1.83 -14.44
CA ASP A 156 15.07 -1.81 -15.44
C ASP A 156 14.90 -0.38 -16.01
N PRO A 157 15.11 -0.18 -17.33
CA PRO A 157 15.01 1.14 -17.94
C PRO A 157 13.64 1.80 -17.75
N GLU A 158 12.59 1.01 -17.53
CA GLU A 158 11.22 1.50 -17.35
C GLU A 158 10.91 1.85 -15.90
N PHE A 159 11.75 1.46 -14.93
CA PHE A 159 11.44 1.61 -13.51
C PHE A 159 11.19 3.05 -13.09
N GLN A 160 12.01 4.01 -13.53
CA GLN A 160 11.84 5.42 -13.16
C GLN A 160 10.50 5.98 -13.65
N MET A 161 10.08 5.60 -14.87
CA MET A 161 8.81 6.00 -15.45
C MET A 161 7.64 5.35 -14.70
N GLU A 162 7.70 4.03 -14.51
CA GLU A 162 6.68 3.27 -13.79
C GLU A 162 6.52 3.75 -12.34
N PHE A 163 7.63 4.00 -11.65
CA PHE A 163 7.63 4.55 -10.30
C PHE A 163 6.99 5.94 -10.27
N GLY A 164 7.38 6.84 -11.17
CA GLY A 164 6.80 8.18 -11.26
C GLY A 164 5.28 8.15 -11.49
N MET A 165 4.80 7.26 -12.37
CA MET A 165 3.36 7.05 -12.56
C MET A 165 2.69 6.42 -11.34
N ALA A 166 3.34 5.46 -10.69
CA ALA A 166 2.83 4.75 -9.53
C ALA A 166 2.73 5.60 -8.25
N MET A 167 3.44 6.74 -8.20
CA MET A 167 3.32 7.71 -7.10
C MET A 167 1.93 8.34 -7.02
N MET A 168 1.21 8.44 -8.14
CA MET A 168 -0.15 8.96 -8.15
C MET A 168 -1.12 7.98 -7.47
N PHE A 169 -2.02 8.49 -6.64
CA PHE A 169 -3.09 7.66 -6.10
C PHE A 169 -4.08 7.30 -7.23
N PRO A 170 -4.54 6.03 -7.30
CA PRO A 170 -5.53 5.64 -8.29
C PRO A 170 -6.85 6.41 -8.14
N GLU A 171 -7.44 6.80 -9.27
CA GLU A 171 -8.75 7.48 -9.32
C GLU A 171 -9.94 6.50 -9.22
N ASN A 172 -9.71 5.22 -9.51
CA ASN A 172 -10.78 4.23 -9.62
C ASN A 172 -11.32 3.80 -8.26
N ASP A 173 -12.66 3.81 -8.14
CA ASP A 173 -13.33 3.10 -7.06
C ASP A 173 -13.03 1.60 -7.15
N VAL A 174 -12.75 1.02 -5.99
CA VAL A 174 -12.39 -0.39 -5.87
C VAL A 174 -13.61 -1.16 -5.38
N ASP A 175 -13.92 -2.28 -6.04
CA ASP A 175 -14.99 -3.17 -5.56
C ASP A 175 -14.79 -3.48 -4.08
N ALA A 176 -15.87 -3.38 -3.31
CA ALA A 176 -15.84 -3.69 -1.89
C ALA A 176 -15.40 -5.14 -1.68
N CYS A 177 -14.39 -5.32 -0.84
CA CYS A 177 -14.11 -6.57 -0.15
C CYS A 177 -15.27 -6.92 0.80
N ASN A 178 -16.39 -7.39 0.25
CA ASN A 178 -17.40 -8.04 1.04
C ASN A 178 -16.80 -9.37 1.48
N ASP A 179 -16.55 -9.52 2.78
CA ASP A 179 -16.13 -10.80 3.34
C ASP A 179 -17.25 -11.80 3.09
N VAL A 180 -17.07 -12.65 2.09
CA VAL A 180 -17.82 -13.90 2.00
C VAL A 180 -17.28 -14.76 3.13
N ARG A 181 -17.96 -14.70 4.27
CA ARG A 181 -17.81 -15.70 5.34
C ARG A 181 -18.12 -17.09 4.80
#